data_AF-A0A6B3HTG4-F1
#
_entry.id   AF-A0A6B3HTG4-F1
#
_cell.length_a   1.000
_cell.length_b   1.000
_cell.length_c   1.000
_cell.angle_alpha   90.00
_cell.angle_beta   90.00
_cell.angle_gamma   90.00
#
_symmetry.space_group_name_H-M   'P 1'
#
loop_
_entity.id
_entity.type
_entity.pdbx_description
1 polymer ?
#
loop_
_entity_poly.entity_id
_entity_poly.type
_entity_poly.pdbx_seq_one_letter_code
_entity_poly.pdbx_strand_id
1 'polypeptide(L)' 'MKRYEHGLVLGKFYPPHAGHHHLVETARDQCERLTVLVCAASVESVPLADRVAWMRE' A
#
# COMPACT_ATOMS: atom_id res chain seq x y z
N MET A 1 15.18 15.91 -5.95
CA MET A 1 13.96 16.38 -5.26
C MET A 1 12.80 15.54 -5.75
N LYS A 2 12.02 14.95 -4.85
CA LYS A 2 10.79 14.25 -5.23
C LYS A 2 9.76 15.27 -5.72
N ARG A 3 8.81 14.83 -6.56
CA ARG A 3 7.80 15.71 -7.17
C ARG A 3 6.75 16.18 -6.15
N TYR A 4 6.45 15.36 -5.16
CA TYR A 4 5.43 15.62 -4.14
C TYR A 4 6.02 15.46 -2.75
N GLU A 5 5.53 16.26 -1.79
CA GLU A 5 5.93 16.14 -0.38
C GLU A 5 5.35 14.86 0.25
N HIS A 6 4.07 14.55 -0.04
CA HIS A 6 3.40 13.38 0.53
C HIS A 6 2.45 12.72 -0.48
N GLY A 7 2.55 11.40 -0.62
CA GLY A 7 1.61 10.56 -1.36
C GLY A 7 0.77 9.66 -0.46
N LEU A 8 -0.39 9.25 -0.98
CA LEU A 8 -1.26 8.24 -0.38
C LEU A 8 -1.59 7.16 -1.42
N VAL A 9 -1.34 5.90 -1.09
CA VAL A 9 -1.85 4.75 -1.82
C VAL A 9 -2.85 4.05 -0.91
N LEU A 10 -4.11 3.92 -1.36
CA LEU A 10 -5.16 3.22 -0.64
C LEU A 10 -5.53 1.92 -1.35
N GLY A 11 -5.80 0.87 -0.58
CA GLY A 11 -6.20 -0.41 -1.16
C GLY A 11 -6.61 -1.42 -0.10
N LYS A 12 -7.42 -2.39 -0.50
CA LYS A 12 -7.79 -3.52 0.37
C LYS A 12 -6.64 -4.54 0.51
N PHE A 13 -5.79 -4.64 -0.52
CA PHE A 13 -4.62 -5.53 -0.63
C PHE A 13 -4.92 -6.97 -0.21
N TYR A 14 -5.80 -7.63 -0.96
CA TYR A 14 -6.48 -8.86 -0.55
C TYR A 14 -6.43 -9.95 -1.65
N PRO A 15 -5.34 -10.74 -1.72
CA PRO A 15 -3.99 -10.43 -1.25
C PRO A 15 -3.32 -9.38 -2.18
N PRO A 16 -2.19 -8.78 -1.78
CA PRO A 16 -1.40 -7.97 -2.70
C PRO A 16 -0.83 -8.83 -3.84
N HIS A 17 -0.43 -8.16 -4.92
CA HIS A 17 0.13 -8.78 -6.11
C HIS A 17 1.14 -7.82 -6.74
N ALA A 18 1.93 -8.28 -7.71
CA ALA A 18 3.02 -7.49 -8.32
C ALA A 18 2.60 -6.07 -8.74
N GLY A 19 1.38 -5.88 -9.28
CA GLY A 19 0.86 -4.55 -9.63
C GLY A 19 0.71 -3.59 -8.43
N HIS A 20 0.36 -4.08 -7.24
CA HIS A 20 0.27 -3.27 -6.03
C HIS A 20 1.65 -2.83 -5.55
N HIS A 21 2.63 -3.74 -5.56
CA HIS A 21 4.01 -3.39 -5.22
C HIS A 21 4.60 -2.40 -6.23
N HIS A 22 4.36 -2.61 -7.53
CA HIS A 22 4.79 -1.68 -8.57
C HIS A 22 4.17 -0.28 -8.40
N LEU A 23 2.89 -0.19 -8.03
CA LEU A 23 2.23 1.07 -7.72
C LEU A 23 2.89 1.78 -6.53
N VAL A 24 3.13 1.07 -5.43
CA VAL A 24 3.77 1.63 -4.23
C VAL A 24 5.20 2.09 -4.53
N GLU A 25 5.97 1.29 -5.25
CA GLU A 25 7.32 1.63 -5.69
C GLU A 25 7.34 2.91 -6.52
N THR A 26 6.47 2.98 -7.54
CA THR A 26 6.36 4.15 -8.42
C THR A 26 5.92 5.39 -7.65
N ALA A 27 4.99 5.26 -6.70
CA ALA A 27 4.55 6.36 -5.85
C ALA A 27 5.66 6.83 -4.90
N ARG A 28 6.44 5.90 -4.34
CA ARG A 28 7.60 6.20 -3.49
C ARG A 28 8.67 6.94 -4.26
N ASP A 29 8.82 6.67 -5.55
CA ASP A 29 9.74 7.39 -6.43
C ASP A 29 9.36 8.86 -6.66
N GLN A 30 8.08 9.20 -6.52
CA GLN A 30 7.56 10.54 -6.75
C GLN A 30 7.36 11.36 -5.47
N CYS A 31 7.41 10.75 -4.27
CA CYS A 31 7.08 11.41 -3.01
C CYS A 31 8.23 11.41 -1.99
N GLU A 32 8.40 12.48 -1.21
CA GLU A 32 9.33 12.51 -0.06
C GLU A 32 8.84 11.57 1.07
N ARG A 33 7.52 11.55 1.31
CA ARG A 33 6.84 10.59 2.19
C ARG A 33 5.74 9.87 1.42
N LEU A 34 5.55 8.58 1.67
CA LEU A 34 4.41 7.81 1.15
C LEU A 34 3.70 7.11 2.31
N THR A 35 2.37 7.25 2.37
CA THR A 35 1.52 6.44 3.24
C THR A 35 0.79 5.39 2.42
N VAL A 36 0.85 4.13 2.84
CA VAL A 36 0.03 3.05 2.29
C VAL A 36 -1.05 2.70 3.30
N LEU A 37 -2.32 2.94 2.94
CA LEU A 37 -3.48 2.62 3.76
C LEU A 37 -4.07 1.27 3.34
N VAL A 38 -3.95 0.28 4.21
CA VAL A 38 -4.57 -1.04 4.05
C VAL A 38 -5.98 -1.00 4.64
N CYS A 39 -6.99 -0.94 3.77
CA CYS A 39 -8.40 -0.89 4.18
C CYS A 39 -8.92 -2.28 4.58
N ALA A 40 -9.71 -2.35 5.65
CA ALA A 40 -10.37 -3.57 6.08
C ALA A 40 -11.80 -3.32 6.59
N ALA A 41 -12.62 -4.35 6.47
CA ALA A 41 -13.93 -4.51 7.08
C ALA A 41 -14.03 -5.91 7.71
N SER A 42 -14.96 -6.07 8.67
CA SER A 42 -15.12 -7.33 9.42
C SER A 42 -15.57 -8.53 8.59
N VAL A 43 -16.04 -8.31 7.35
CA VAL A 43 -16.58 -9.35 6.45
C VAL A 43 -15.50 -10.14 5.70
N GLU A 44 -14.24 -9.80 5.90
CA GLU A 44 -13.10 -10.34 5.17
C GLU A 44 -12.51 -11.59 5.80
N SER A 45 -12.21 -12.59 4.98
CA SER A 45 -11.57 -13.85 5.38
C SER A 45 -10.05 -13.79 5.58
N VAL A 46 -9.32 -12.84 4.98
CA VAL A 46 -7.87 -12.66 5.19
C VAL A 46 -7.65 -11.58 6.26
N PRO A 47 -6.95 -11.92 7.37
CA PRO A 47 -6.65 -10.98 8.44
C PRO A 47 -5.98 -9.69 7.95
N LEU A 48 -6.34 -8.55 8.55
CA LEU A 48 -5.71 -7.26 8.24
C LEU A 48 -4.19 -7.30 8.53
N ALA A 49 -3.78 -7.98 9.60
CA ALA A 49 -2.38 -8.07 9.98
C ALA A 49 -1.52 -8.71 8.87
N ASP A 50 -2.00 -9.79 8.26
CA ASP A 50 -1.30 -10.49 7.17
C ASP A 50 -1.18 -9.58 5.95
N ARG A 51 -2.25 -8.86 5.60
CA ARG A 51 -2.25 -7.90 4.49
C ARG A 51 -1.28 -6.76 4.69
N VAL A 52 -1.17 -6.24 5.91
CA VAL A 52 -0.18 -5.22 6.27
C VAL A 52 1.24 -5.80 6.22
N ALA A 53 1.44 -7.04 6.67
CA ALA A 53 2.74 -7.70 6.64
C ALA A 53 3.23 -7.87 5.20
N TRP A 54 2.39 -8.39 4.29
CA TRP A 54 2.75 -8.56 2.88
C TRP A 54 3.05 -7.24 2.16
N MET A 55 2.37 -6.14 2.51
CA MET A 55 2.65 -4.83 1.91
C MET A 55 3.95 -4.18 2.42
N ARG A 56 4.62 -4.77 3.43
CA ARG A 56 5.92 -4.32 3.93
C ARG A 56 7.10 -5.05 3.29
N GLU A 57 6.83 -6.13 2.56
CA GLU A 57 7.81 -6.87 1.74
C GLU A 57 8.11 -6.12 0.44
#